data_AF-A0A2V2V0H7-F1
#
_entry.id   AF-A0A2V2V0H7-F1
#
_cell.length_a   1.000
_cell.length_b   1.000
_cell.length_c   1.000
_cell.angle_alpha   90.00
_cell.angle_beta   90.00
_cell.angle_gamma   90.00
#
_symmetry.space_group_name_H-M   'P 1'
#
loop_
_entity.id
_entity.type
_entity.pdbx_description
1 polymer ?
#
loop_
_entity_poly.entity_id
_entity_poly.type
_entity_poly.pdbx_seq_one_letter_code
_entity_poly.pdbx_strand_id
1 'polypeptide(L)'
;MMRRAEELARNVKLVDAYRGNGNEYVRARNPFLVYEDRKCVPLSELPLAGDGVYQGLFRDYLTALEDAEANAPRIAELENALRSRADELALEVCEREARLSHYTFLSTQDVPGWSEALLHDAEFKQLSERYDELSKDPQGNAEALRELEDAMEARSRAIAEALRTAEATNAAEQARLKTPSRAESSVFAGDGVHGSEHADLAHEEGGTASGTMRGQSLSPRAAGNTLKGRSRMRLS
;
A
#
# COMPACT_ATOMS: atom_id res chain seq x y z
N MET A 1 -10.53 -11.63 -40.72
CA MET A 1 -9.41 -12.35 -40.07
C MET A 1 -8.17 -11.46 -39.91
N MET A 2 -7.55 -10.95 -40.99
CA MET A 2 -6.29 -10.15 -40.92
C MET A 2 -6.37 -8.89 -40.03
N ARG A 3 -7.43 -8.08 -40.13
CA ARG A 3 -7.56 -6.84 -39.33
C ARG A 3 -7.55 -7.07 -37.81
N ARG A 4 -8.21 -8.13 -37.33
CA ARG A 4 -8.23 -8.48 -35.89
C ARG A 4 -6.87 -8.99 -35.43
N ALA A 5 -6.16 -9.75 -36.27
CA ALA A 5 -4.81 -10.21 -35.96
C ALA A 5 -3.80 -9.04 -35.88
N GLU A 6 -3.89 -8.08 -36.79
CA GLU A 6 -3.05 -6.87 -36.76
C GLU A 6 -3.35 -5.98 -35.55
N GLU A 7 -4.62 -5.85 -35.18
CA GLU A 7 -5.04 -5.09 -34.00
C GLU A 7 -4.53 -5.75 -32.71
N LEU A 8 -4.69 -7.07 -32.57
CA LEU A 8 -4.13 -7.82 -31.45
C LEU A 8 -2.60 -7.68 -31.39
N ALA A 9 -1.91 -7.79 -32.53
CA ALA A 9 -0.46 -7.63 -32.57
C ALA A 9 0.00 -6.22 -32.18
N ARG A 10 -0.77 -5.18 -32.53
CA ARG A 10 -0.51 -3.80 -32.08
C ARG A 10 -0.73 -3.65 -30.57
N ASN A 11 -1.80 -4.24 -30.04
CA ASN A 11 -2.10 -4.19 -28.60
C ASN A 11 -1.04 -4.92 -27.79
N VAL A 12 -0.58 -6.10 -28.23
CA VAL A 12 0.51 -6.85 -27.59
C VAL A 12 1.77 -5.98 -27.53
N LYS A 13 2.19 -5.39 -28.65
CA LYS A 13 3.36 -4.48 -28.68
C LYS A 13 3.22 -3.29 -27.73
N LEU A 14 2.02 -2.74 -27.61
CA LEU A 14 1.74 -1.63 -26.72
C LEU A 14 1.86 -2.05 -25.25
N VAL A 15 1.30 -3.19 -24.87
CA VAL A 15 1.42 -3.78 -23.53
C VAL A 15 2.88 -4.07 -23.19
N ASP A 16 3.64 -4.66 -24.11
CA ASP A 16 5.06 -4.95 -23.93
C ASP A 16 5.88 -3.66 -23.73
N ALA A 17 5.57 -2.60 -24.48
CA ALA A 17 6.22 -1.30 -24.34
C ALA A 17 5.93 -0.66 -22.96
N TYR A 18 4.68 -0.72 -22.49
CA TYR A 18 4.33 -0.23 -21.15
C TYR A 18 5.04 -1.02 -20.04
N ARG A 19 5.07 -2.36 -20.17
CA ARG A 19 5.79 -3.24 -19.24
C ARG A 19 7.29 -2.95 -19.23
N GLY A 20 7.90 -2.76 -20.39
CA GLY A 20 9.31 -2.38 -20.52
C GLY A 20 9.63 -1.05 -19.83
N ASN A 21 8.81 -0.03 -20.07
CA ASN A 21 8.98 1.29 -19.44
C ASN A 21 8.79 1.24 -17.91
N GLY A 22 7.84 0.42 -17.43
CA GLY A 22 7.64 0.17 -16.01
C GLY A 22 8.84 -0.54 -15.37
N ASN A 23 9.38 -1.57 -16.03
CA ASN A 23 10.56 -2.30 -15.57
C ASN A 23 11.79 -1.39 -15.46
N GLU A 24 12.02 -0.55 -16.47
CA GLU A 24 13.13 0.40 -16.47
C GLU A 24 13.01 1.40 -15.31
N TYR A 25 11.80 1.91 -15.04
CA TYR A 25 11.54 2.78 -13.89
C TYR A 25 11.89 2.09 -12.56
N VAL A 26 11.47 0.82 -12.38
CA VAL A 26 11.80 0.07 -11.16
C VAL A 26 13.30 -0.12 -11.02
N ARG A 27 14.01 -0.46 -12.09
CA ARG A 27 15.48 -0.59 -12.09
C ARG A 27 16.21 0.71 -11.78
N ALA A 28 15.76 1.83 -12.34
CA ALA A 28 16.37 3.13 -12.09
C ALA A 28 16.32 3.50 -10.60
N ARG A 29 15.25 3.11 -9.89
CA ARG A 29 15.11 3.31 -8.44
C ARG A 29 15.78 2.21 -7.61
N ASN A 30 16.03 1.06 -8.20
CA ASN A 30 16.59 -0.12 -7.53
C ASN A 30 17.78 -0.66 -8.34
N PRO A 31 18.92 0.05 -8.35
CA PRO A 31 20.06 -0.27 -9.22
C PRO A 31 20.66 -1.66 -8.94
N PHE A 32 20.42 -2.22 -7.75
CA PHE A 32 20.81 -3.58 -7.36
C PHE A 32 19.91 -4.69 -7.94
N LEU A 33 18.78 -4.36 -8.56
CA LEU A 33 17.93 -5.28 -9.33
C LEU A 33 18.37 -5.27 -10.80
N VAL A 34 19.45 -6.01 -11.08
CA VAL A 34 20.20 -5.92 -12.34
C VAL A 34 19.47 -6.55 -13.55
N TYR A 35 18.47 -7.39 -13.32
CA TYR A 35 17.71 -8.07 -14.37
C TYR A 35 16.31 -7.47 -14.53
N GLU A 36 15.64 -7.77 -15.64
CA GLU A 36 14.28 -7.29 -15.92
C GLU A 36 13.21 -8.06 -15.13
N ASP A 37 13.56 -9.22 -14.57
CA ASP A 37 12.67 -10.07 -13.80
C ASP A 37 13.33 -10.61 -12.53
N ARG A 38 12.48 -11.11 -11.64
CA ARG A 38 12.86 -11.91 -10.47
C ARG A 38 11.96 -13.13 -10.48
N LYS A 39 12.56 -14.32 -10.43
CA LYS A 39 11.81 -15.60 -10.49
C LYS A 39 10.78 -15.65 -11.63
N CYS A 40 11.17 -15.16 -12.81
CA CYS A 40 10.32 -15.07 -14.00
C CYS A 40 9.14 -14.08 -13.90
N VAL A 41 9.08 -13.25 -12.86
CA VAL A 41 8.12 -12.16 -12.71
C VAL A 41 8.79 -10.82 -13.05
N PRO A 42 8.28 -10.07 -14.02
CA PRO A 42 8.79 -8.73 -14.36
C PRO A 42 8.79 -7.78 -13.16
N LEU A 43 9.84 -6.98 -13.02
CA LEU A 43 10.00 -6.03 -11.91
C LEU A 43 8.82 -5.06 -11.73
N SER A 44 8.17 -4.68 -12.84
CA SER A 44 7.00 -3.81 -12.88
C SER A 44 5.74 -4.43 -12.26
N GLU A 45 5.69 -5.75 -12.12
CA GLU A 45 4.58 -6.48 -11.49
C GLU A 45 4.85 -6.82 -10.03
N LEU A 46 6.07 -6.60 -9.55
CA LEU A 46 6.40 -6.83 -8.14
C LEU A 46 5.77 -5.75 -7.25
N PRO A 47 5.09 -6.12 -6.16
CA PRO A 47 4.44 -5.18 -5.24
C PRO A 47 5.44 -4.49 -4.28
N LEU A 48 6.61 -4.08 -4.78
CA LEU A 48 7.71 -3.51 -3.97
C LEU A 48 7.27 -2.27 -3.17
N ALA A 49 6.43 -1.43 -3.76
CA ALA A 49 5.94 -0.21 -3.13
C ALA A 49 4.96 -0.48 -1.96
N GLY A 50 4.22 -1.60 -2.04
CA GLY A 50 3.27 -2.01 -1.01
C GLY A 50 3.88 -2.86 0.10
N ASP A 51 5.08 -3.40 -0.09
CA ASP A 51 5.73 -4.26 0.89
C ASP A 51 6.48 -3.47 1.97
N GLY A 52 5.95 -3.49 3.19
CA GLY A 52 6.53 -2.75 4.31
C GLY A 52 7.96 -3.18 4.69
N VAL A 53 8.29 -4.46 4.50
CA VAL A 53 9.64 -4.98 4.77
C VAL A 53 10.63 -4.41 3.77
N TYR A 54 10.31 -4.49 2.48
CA TYR A 54 11.11 -3.90 1.40
C TYR A 54 11.29 -2.39 1.60
N GLN A 55 10.22 -1.66 1.90
CA GLN A 55 10.31 -0.22 2.17
C GLN A 55 11.20 0.11 3.37
N GLY A 56 11.15 -0.73 4.43
CA GLY A 56 12.03 -0.61 5.59
C GLY A 56 13.51 -0.78 5.21
N LEU A 57 13.83 -1.88 4.52
CA LEU A 57 15.19 -2.15 4.03
C LEU A 57 15.69 -1.06 3.07
N PHE A 58 14.80 -0.55 2.21
CA PHE A 58 15.13 0.46 1.22
C PHE A 58 15.46 1.81 1.87
N ARG A 59 14.71 2.19 2.91
CA ARG A 59 15.04 3.38 3.72
C ARG A 59 16.42 3.23 4.38
N ASP A 60 16.69 2.08 4.98
CA ASP A 60 17.98 1.83 5.63
C ASP A 60 19.14 1.85 4.61
N TYR A 61 18.89 1.38 3.38
CA TYR A 61 19.83 1.49 2.25
C TYR A 61 20.10 2.94 1.84
N LEU A 62 19.06 3.78 1.73
CA LEU A 62 19.24 5.21 1.44
C LEU A 62 20.05 5.92 2.54
N THR A 63 19.82 5.60 3.81
CA THR A 63 20.61 6.15 4.92
C THR A 63 22.07 5.69 4.84
N ALA A 64 22.33 4.43 4.52
CA ALA A 64 23.70 3.94 4.38
C ALA A 64 24.47 4.61 3.23
N LEU A 65 23.77 4.99 2.15
CA LEU A 65 24.35 5.71 1.01
C LEU A 65 24.82 7.13 1.33
N GLU A 66 24.42 7.72 2.46
CA GLU A 66 24.90 9.05 2.88
C GLU A 66 26.44 9.07 3.08
N ASP A 67 27.02 7.94 3.48
CA ASP A 67 28.48 7.70 3.52
C ASP A 67 28.81 6.32 2.93
N ALA A 68 28.78 6.25 1.60
CA ALA A 68 28.90 4.99 0.88
C ALA A 68 30.27 4.30 1.06
N GLU A 69 31.34 5.06 1.27
CA GLU A 69 32.69 4.50 1.46
C GLU A 69 32.80 3.83 2.84
N ALA A 70 32.36 4.51 3.90
CA ALA A 70 32.38 3.94 5.24
C ALA A 70 31.38 2.78 5.40
N ASN A 71 30.23 2.85 4.71
CA ASN A 71 29.14 1.88 4.84
C ASN A 71 29.16 0.79 3.76
N ALA A 72 30.20 0.68 2.93
CA ALA A 72 30.29 -0.30 1.85
C ALA A 72 29.85 -1.74 2.22
N PRO A 73 30.31 -2.36 3.33
CA PRO A 73 29.86 -3.70 3.71
C PRO A 73 28.36 -3.73 4.05
N ARG A 74 27.85 -2.70 4.73
CA ARG A 74 26.45 -2.59 5.12
C ARG A 74 25.54 -2.39 3.91
N ILE A 75 25.97 -1.60 2.93
CA ILE A 75 25.26 -1.40 1.67
C ILE A 75 25.12 -2.74 0.94
N ALA A 76 26.21 -3.51 0.82
CA ALA A 76 26.17 -4.82 0.17
C ALA A 76 25.22 -5.81 0.88
N GLU A 77 25.16 -5.80 2.21
CA GLU A 77 24.18 -6.58 2.98
C GLU A 77 22.74 -6.14 2.68
N LEU A 78 22.48 -4.83 2.67
CA LEU A 78 21.15 -4.28 2.42
C LEU A 78 20.68 -4.56 1.00
N GLU A 79 21.54 -4.42 0.00
CA GLU A 79 21.23 -4.80 -1.38
C GLU A 79 20.90 -6.29 -1.51
N ASN A 80 21.65 -7.16 -0.81
CA ASN A 80 21.33 -8.59 -0.77
C ASN A 80 19.98 -8.84 -0.14
N ALA A 81 19.68 -8.20 1.00
CA ALA A 81 18.38 -8.31 1.66
C ALA A 81 17.22 -7.82 0.77
N LEU A 82 17.41 -6.71 0.06
CA LEU A 82 16.44 -6.17 -0.90
C LEU A 82 16.23 -7.11 -2.09
N ARG A 83 17.31 -7.70 -2.64
CA ARG A 83 17.22 -8.72 -3.70
C ARG A 83 16.48 -9.98 -3.23
N SER A 84 16.73 -10.42 -2.00
CA SER A 84 16.07 -11.58 -1.39
C SER A 84 14.59 -11.30 -1.17
N ARG A 85 14.22 -10.15 -0.60
CA ARG A 85 12.80 -9.80 -0.42
C ARG A 85 12.07 -9.66 -1.76
N ALA A 86 12.71 -9.10 -2.78
CA ALA A 86 12.15 -9.06 -4.13
C ALA A 86 11.96 -10.47 -4.74
N ASP A 87 12.85 -11.41 -4.46
CA ASP A 87 12.68 -12.82 -4.86
C ASP A 87 11.49 -13.48 -4.14
N GLU A 88 11.31 -13.24 -2.84
CA GLU A 88 10.16 -13.74 -2.07
C GLU A 88 8.85 -13.20 -2.64
N LEU A 89 8.75 -11.89 -2.85
CA LEU A 89 7.57 -11.25 -3.43
C LEU A 89 7.25 -11.79 -4.83
N ALA A 90 8.28 -12.08 -5.64
CA ALA A 90 8.08 -12.69 -6.94
C ALA A 90 7.49 -14.11 -6.84
N LEU A 91 7.97 -14.93 -5.89
CA LEU A 91 7.40 -16.25 -5.63
C LEU A 91 5.95 -16.15 -5.14
N GLU A 92 5.64 -15.21 -4.24
CA GLU A 92 4.27 -14.96 -3.78
C GLU A 92 3.34 -14.61 -4.96
N VAL A 93 3.81 -13.79 -5.92
CA VAL A 93 3.06 -13.49 -7.15
C VAL A 93 2.82 -14.76 -7.98
N CYS A 94 3.86 -15.55 -8.25
CA CYS A 94 3.73 -16.81 -9.00
C CYS A 94 2.77 -17.79 -8.32
N GLU A 95 2.86 -17.94 -7.00
CA GLU A 95 1.99 -18.84 -6.24
C GLU A 95 0.53 -18.41 -6.32
N ARG A 96 0.27 -17.09 -6.21
CA ARG A 96 -1.07 -16.53 -6.36
C ARG A 96 -1.64 -16.77 -7.75
N GLU A 97 -0.85 -16.51 -8.79
CA GLU A 97 -1.26 -16.79 -10.17
C GLU A 97 -1.52 -18.28 -10.40
N ALA A 98 -0.65 -19.16 -9.89
CA ALA A 98 -0.81 -20.60 -9.98
C ALA A 98 -2.11 -21.07 -9.29
N ARG A 99 -2.43 -20.55 -8.10
CA ARG A 99 -3.68 -20.86 -7.40
C ARG A 99 -4.90 -20.43 -8.20
N LEU A 100 -4.90 -19.22 -8.73
CA LEU A 100 -6.04 -18.71 -9.52
C LEU A 100 -6.18 -19.44 -10.87
N SER A 101 -5.08 -19.90 -11.47
CA SER A 101 -5.12 -20.67 -12.71
C SER A 101 -5.87 -22.01 -12.58
N HIS A 102 -6.00 -22.53 -11.36
CA HIS A 102 -6.82 -23.71 -11.09
C HIS A 102 -8.31 -23.46 -11.37
N TYR A 103 -8.78 -22.23 -11.14
CA TYR A 103 -10.18 -21.83 -11.27
C TYR A 103 -10.42 -21.11 -12.60
N THR A 104 -10.31 -21.85 -13.71
CA THR A 104 -10.37 -21.29 -15.08
C THR A 104 -11.70 -20.61 -15.44
N PHE A 105 -12.76 -20.85 -14.69
CA PHE A 105 -14.07 -20.20 -14.83
C PHE A 105 -14.10 -18.77 -14.24
N LEU A 106 -13.13 -18.40 -13.40
CA LEU A 106 -13.07 -17.06 -12.80
C LEU A 106 -12.65 -16.02 -13.84
N SER A 107 -13.39 -14.93 -13.89
CA SER A 107 -13.05 -13.78 -14.73
C SER A 107 -12.00 -12.91 -14.03
N THR A 108 -10.86 -12.70 -14.67
CA THR A 108 -9.83 -11.76 -14.21
C THR A 108 -10.42 -10.36 -14.06
N GLN A 109 -10.24 -9.76 -12.88
CA GLN A 109 -10.67 -8.40 -12.60
C GLN A 109 -9.49 -7.44 -12.71
N ASP A 110 -9.65 -6.40 -13.52
CA ASP A 110 -8.67 -5.31 -13.64
C ASP A 110 -8.84 -4.31 -12.49
N VAL A 111 -8.54 -4.76 -11.27
CA VAL A 111 -8.60 -3.95 -10.04
C VAL A 111 -7.36 -4.24 -9.20
N PRO A 112 -6.56 -3.22 -8.83
CA PRO A 112 -5.38 -3.42 -8.00
C PRO A 112 -5.69 -4.17 -6.70
N GLY A 113 -4.89 -5.19 -6.40
CA GLY A 113 -5.04 -6.00 -5.18
C GLY A 113 -6.21 -7.00 -5.18
N TRP A 114 -6.96 -7.13 -6.27
CA TRP A 114 -8.10 -8.07 -6.34
C TRP A 114 -7.70 -9.52 -6.09
N SER A 115 -6.65 -10.01 -6.75
CA SER A 115 -6.21 -11.40 -6.62
C SER A 115 -5.78 -11.73 -5.19
N GLU A 116 -5.14 -10.78 -4.50
CA GLU A 116 -4.77 -10.90 -3.09
C GLU A 116 -6.02 -10.98 -2.20
N ALA A 117 -6.91 -10.00 -2.35
CA ALA A 117 -8.12 -9.90 -1.54
C ALA A 117 -8.99 -11.15 -1.71
N LEU A 118 -9.11 -11.67 -2.93
CA LEU A 118 -9.84 -12.90 -3.24
C LEU A 118 -9.26 -14.12 -2.54
N LEU A 119 -7.93 -14.33 -2.64
CA LEU A 119 -7.29 -15.47 -1.99
C LEU A 119 -7.25 -15.36 -0.46
N HIS A 120 -7.39 -14.16 0.10
CA HIS A 120 -7.50 -13.95 1.54
C HIS A 120 -8.93 -14.06 2.07
N ASP A 121 -9.93 -13.93 1.20
CA ASP A 121 -11.34 -13.95 1.56
C ASP A 121 -11.79 -15.29 2.15
N ALA A 122 -12.47 -15.22 3.30
CA ALA A 122 -12.88 -16.41 4.04
C ALA A 122 -13.99 -17.20 3.34
N GLU A 123 -14.92 -16.52 2.66
CA GLU A 123 -16.00 -17.17 1.94
C GLU A 123 -15.46 -17.86 0.68
N PHE A 124 -14.60 -17.18 -0.08
CA PHE A 124 -13.93 -17.76 -1.24
C PHE A 124 -13.13 -19.02 -0.87
N LYS A 125 -12.38 -19.01 0.24
CA LYS A 125 -11.65 -20.19 0.73
C LYS A 125 -12.57 -21.39 1.00
N GLN A 126 -13.71 -21.17 1.62
CA GLN A 126 -14.67 -22.26 1.88
C GLN A 126 -15.27 -22.80 0.59
N LEU A 127 -15.60 -21.92 -0.36
CA LEU A 127 -16.10 -22.31 -1.67
C LEU A 127 -15.05 -23.08 -2.46
N SER A 128 -13.79 -22.62 -2.45
CA SER A 128 -12.68 -23.25 -3.15
C SER A 128 -12.36 -24.64 -2.59
N GLU A 129 -12.33 -24.80 -1.26
CA GLU A 129 -12.16 -26.11 -0.62
C GLU A 129 -13.25 -27.11 -1.04
N ARG A 130 -14.51 -26.66 -1.09
CA ARG A 130 -15.63 -27.50 -1.54
C ARG A 130 -15.54 -27.82 -3.04
N TYR A 131 -15.11 -26.86 -3.86
CA TYR A 131 -14.89 -27.06 -5.29
C TYR A 131 -13.79 -28.11 -5.52
N ASP A 132 -12.64 -27.95 -4.86
CA ASP A 132 -11.51 -28.86 -4.97
C ASP A 132 -11.89 -30.30 -4.60
N GLU A 133 -12.75 -30.49 -3.59
CA GLU A 133 -13.26 -31.82 -3.23
C GLU A 133 -14.19 -32.42 -4.29
N LEU A 134 -15.20 -31.67 -4.74
CA LEU A 134 -16.18 -32.17 -5.70
C LEU A 134 -15.59 -32.35 -7.11
N SER A 135 -14.53 -31.61 -7.44
CA SER A 135 -13.82 -31.69 -8.73
C SER A 135 -13.13 -33.05 -8.95
N LYS A 136 -12.99 -33.87 -7.90
CA LYS A 136 -12.47 -35.25 -8.02
C LYS A 136 -13.42 -36.19 -8.76
N ASP A 137 -14.73 -35.88 -8.78
CA ASP A 137 -15.73 -36.56 -9.61
C ASP A 137 -16.64 -35.52 -10.31
N PRO A 138 -16.18 -34.92 -11.43
CA PRO A 138 -16.93 -33.87 -12.10
C PRO A 138 -18.26 -34.35 -12.71
N GLN A 139 -18.35 -35.63 -13.08
CA GLN A 139 -19.55 -36.18 -13.72
C GLN A 139 -20.65 -36.41 -12.69
N GLY A 140 -20.31 -36.95 -11.52
CA GLY A 140 -21.26 -37.13 -10.41
C GLY A 140 -21.70 -35.81 -9.77
N ASN A 141 -20.84 -34.79 -9.80
CA ASN A 141 -21.07 -33.51 -9.12
C ASN A 141 -21.37 -32.33 -10.06
N ALA A 142 -21.75 -32.58 -11.31
CA ALA A 142 -21.82 -31.55 -12.35
C ALA A 142 -22.68 -30.33 -11.97
N GLU A 143 -23.88 -30.54 -11.42
CA GLU A 143 -24.76 -29.44 -11.01
C GLU A 143 -24.18 -28.66 -9.82
N ALA A 144 -23.67 -29.36 -8.81
CA ALA A 144 -23.07 -28.76 -7.62
C ALA A 144 -21.79 -27.99 -7.93
N LEU A 145 -20.97 -28.47 -8.88
CA LEU A 145 -19.80 -27.76 -9.37
C LEU A 145 -20.19 -26.48 -10.08
N ARG A 146 -21.19 -26.52 -10.97
CA ARG A 146 -21.68 -25.31 -11.65
C ARG A 146 -22.17 -24.25 -10.66
N GLU A 147 -22.90 -24.66 -9.63
CA GLU A 147 -23.34 -23.74 -8.57
C GLU A 147 -22.17 -23.13 -7.78
N LEU A 148 -21.11 -23.92 -7.54
CA LEU A 148 -19.90 -23.42 -6.88
C LEU A 148 -19.12 -22.45 -7.78
N GLU A 149 -19.01 -22.75 -9.08
CA GLU A 149 -18.37 -21.85 -10.05
C GLU A 149 -19.09 -20.49 -10.08
N ASP A 150 -20.42 -20.50 -10.16
CA ASP A 150 -21.24 -19.30 -10.13
C ASP A 150 -21.08 -18.52 -8.81
N ALA A 151 -21.03 -19.23 -7.66
CA ALA A 151 -20.85 -18.61 -6.35
C ALA A 151 -19.45 -18.00 -6.18
N MET A 152 -18.40 -18.70 -6.61
CA MET A 152 -17.02 -18.24 -6.56
C MET A 152 -16.80 -17.02 -7.47
N GLU A 153 -17.37 -17.04 -8.68
CA GLU A 153 -17.32 -15.92 -9.61
C GLU A 153 -18.15 -14.72 -9.10
N ALA A 154 -19.29 -14.96 -8.46
CA ALA A 154 -20.05 -13.90 -7.79
C ALA A 154 -19.26 -13.27 -6.64
N ARG A 155 -18.57 -14.07 -5.82
CA ARG A 155 -17.72 -13.58 -4.73
C ARG A 155 -16.54 -12.78 -5.25
N SER A 156 -15.88 -13.27 -6.30
CA SER A 156 -14.82 -12.57 -7.01
C SER A 156 -15.24 -11.16 -7.45
N ARG A 157 -16.42 -11.05 -8.09
CA ARG A 157 -16.96 -9.77 -8.56
C ARG A 157 -17.30 -8.83 -7.41
N ALA A 158 -17.90 -9.35 -6.33
CA ALA A 158 -18.23 -8.55 -5.15
C ALA A 158 -16.97 -7.94 -4.51
N ILE A 159 -15.88 -8.71 -4.43
CA ILE A 159 -14.58 -8.21 -3.92
C ILE A 159 -14.01 -7.13 -4.83
N ALA A 160 -14.05 -7.31 -6.15
CA ALA A 160 -13.61 -6.29 -7.09
C ALA A 160 -14.43 -4.99 -6.98
N GLU A 161 -15.75 -5.08 -6.79
CA GLU A 161 -16.62 -3.92 -6.57
C GLU A 161 -16.31 -3.21 -5.24
N ALA A 162 -16.09 -3.96 -4.17
CA ALA A 162 -15.66 -3.41 -2.88
C ALA A 162 -14.33 -2.65 -2.98
N LEU A 163 -13.37 -3.16 -3.75
CA LEU A 163 -12.09 -2.49 -3.95
C LEU A 163 -12.23 -1.20 -4.78
N ARG A 164 -13.01 -1.22 -5.87
CA ARG A 164 -13.28 -0.02 -6.68
C ARG A 164 -13.97 1.08 -5.87
N THR A 165 -14.93 0.70 -5.03
CA THR A 165 -15.65 1.66 -4.17
C THR A 165 -14.73 2.25 -3.11
N ALA A 166 -13.87 1.44 -2.48
CA ALA A 166 -12.88 1.92 -1.53
C ALA A 166 -11.85 2.88 -2.17
N GLU A 167 -11.42 2.60 -3.40
CA GLU A 167 -10.53 3.50 -4.14
C GLU A 167 -11.22 4.84 -4.44
N ALA A 168 -12.48 4.81 -4.89
CA ALA A 168 -13.26 6.01 -5.17
C ALA A 168 -13.50 6.87 -3.92
N THR A 169 -13.80 6.26 -2.77
CA THR A 169 -13.96 7.00 -1.51
C THR A 169 -12.65 7.64 -1.08
N ASN A 170 -11.54 6.91 -1.14
CA ASN A 170 -10.21 7.43 -0.81
C ASN A 170 -9.82 8.61 -1.73
N ALA A 171 -10.09 8.51 -3.03
CA ALA A 171 -9.83 9.60 -3.97
C ALA A 171 -10.68 10.85 -3.66
N ALA A 172 -11.95 10.67 -3.30
CA ALA A 172 -12.84 11.76 -2.92
C ALA A 172 -12.38 12.46 -1.64
N GLU A 173 -11.93 11.72 -0.62
CA GLU A 173 -11.37 12.31 0.59
C GLU A 173 -10.07 13.08 0.33
N GLN A 174 -9.16 12.52 -0.48
CA GLN A 174 -7.94 13.22 -0.87
C GLN A 174 -8.24 14.52 -1.64
N ALA A 175 -9.28 14.54 -2.47
CA ALA A 175 -9.70 15.75 -3.19
C ALA A 175 -10.22 16.83 -2.22
N ARG A 176 -11.01 16.45 -1.20
CA ARG A 176 -11.49 17.38 -0.16
C ARG A 176 -10.37 18.01 0.65
N LEU A 177 -9.34 17.23 0.99
CA LEU A 177 -8.17 17.72 1.73
C LEU A 177 -7.28 18.67 0.91
N LYS A 178 -7.27 18.53 -0.43
CA LYS A 178 -6.45 19.36 -1.34
C LYS A 178 -7.09 20.67 -1.76
N THR A 179 -8.41 20.85 -1.62
CA THR A 179 -9.07 22.13 -1.90
C THR A 179 -8.89 23.08 -0.72
N PRO A 180 -8.18 24.23 -0.85
CA PRO A 180 -8.16 25.22 0.21
C PRO A 180 -9.57 25.75 0.44
N SER A 181 -9.98 25.82 1.70
CA SER A 181 -11.27 26.37 2.15
C SER A 181 -11.46 27.78 1.59
N ARG A 182 -12.16 27.91 0.45
CA ARG A 182 -12.65 29.18 -0.11
C ARG A 182 -13.99 29.51 0.53
N ALA A 183 -13.96 29.65 1.85
CA ALA A 183 -14.97 30.23 2.73
C ALA A 183 -14.15 30.42 4.00
N GLU A 184 -13.52 31.57 4.24
CA GLU A 184 -14.17 32.81 4.66
C GLU A 184 -13.37 34.01 4.08
N SER A 185 -13.91 34.73 3.08
CA SER A 185 -13.39 36.05 2.66
C SER A 185 -14.44 36.72 1.78
N SER A 186 -15.51 37.17 2.43
CA SER A 186 -16.60 37.99 1.90
C SER A 186 -17.61 37.99 3.05
N VAL A 187 -17.68 39.01 3.91
CA VAL A 187 -18.33 40.28 3.60
C VAL A 187 -17.79 41.38 4.53
N PHE A 188 -17.22 42.45 3.98
CA PHE A 188 -17.35 43.78 4.57
C PHE A 188 -17.33 44.82 3.44
N ALA A 189 -18.48 44.97 2.78
CA ALA A 189 -18.78 46.15 1.98
C ALA A 189 -19.21 47.23 2.97
N GLY A 190 -18.27 48.10 3.35
CA GLY A 190 -18.56 49.30 4.14
C GLY A 190 -19.13 50.38 3.23
N ASP A 191 -20.38 50.75 3.47
CA ASP A 191 -21.07 51.86 2.82
C ASP A 191 -21.49 52.87 3.91
N GLY A 192 -21.05 54.12 3.76
CA GLY A 192 -21.85 55.30 4.11
C GLY A 192 -21.88 55.89 5.54
N VAL A 193 -21.03 56.92 5.77
CA VAL A 193 -21.31 58.25 6.35
C VAL A 193 -21.93 58.41 7.76
N HIS A 194 -21.21 59.04 8.70
CA HIS A 194 -21.54 60.32 9.39
C HIS A 194 -20.61 60.63 10.60
N GLY A 195 -20.18 61.89 10.76
CA GLY A 195 -19.93 62.49 12.09
C GLY A 195 -18.61 63.22 12.34
N SER A 196 -18.54 64.48 11.89
CA SER A 196 -18.00 65.68 12.58
C SER A 196 -16.86 65.59 13.63
N GLU A 197 -15.74 66.23 13.27
CA GLU A 197 -14.99 67.31 13.96
C GLU A 197 -14.73 67.33 15.49
N HIS A 198 -13.44 67.57 15.77
CA HIS A 198 -12.84 68.49 16.76
C HIS A 198 -12.40 68.02 18.17
N ALA A 199 -11.06 67.99 18.29
CA ALA A 199 -10.18 68.52 19.35
C ALA A 199 -9.90 67.79 20.69
N ASP A 200 -8.60 67.96 21.04
CA ASP A 200 -7.93 68.04 22.34
C ASP A 200 -7.37 66.78 23.06
N LEU A 201 -6.03 66.66 22.92
CA LEU A 201 -5.00 66.67 23.97
C LEU A 201 -5.36 66.14 25.37
N ALA A 202 -4.65 65.10 25.84
CA ALA A 202 -3.63 65.17 26.92
C ALA A 202 -3.43 63.85 27.69
N HIS A 203 -2.14 63.58 27.99
CA HIS A 203 -1.57 62.85 29.14
C HIS A 203 -1.87 61.34 29.31
N GLU A 204 -0.87 60.45 29.24
CA GLU A 204 0.25 60.18 30.19
C GLU A 204 -0.16 59.47 31.47
N GLU A 205 0.66 58.48 31.82
CA GLU A 205 0.83 57.77 33.09
C GLU A 205 -0.15 56.66 33.47
N GLY A 206 0.43 55.49 33.78
CA GLY A 206 -0.32 54.34 34.28
C GLY A 206 0.46 53.02 34.28
N GLY A 207 1.70 53.03 34.77
CA GLY A 207 2.38 51.79 35.11
C GLY A 207 1.74 51.11 36.33
N THR A 208 1.71 49.78 36.36
CA THR A 208 2.01 49.00 37.56
C THR A 208 2.28 47.55 37.18
N ALA A 209 3.49 47.12 37.50
CA ALA A 209 3.90 45.74 37.59
C ALA A 209 3.21 45.04 38.78
N SER A 210 2.80 43.80 38.57
CA SER A 210 2.62 42.75 39.58
C SER A 210 2.36 41.47 38.79
N GLY A 211 3.13 40.39 38.89
CA GLY A 211 3.85 39.86 40.02
C GLY A 211 3.42 38.40 40.15
N THR A 212 4.36 37.54 40.58
CA THR A 212 4.09 36.27 41.26
C THR A 212 3.90 35.06 40.32
N MET A 213 4.97 34.30 40.03
CA MET A 213 5.55 33.17 40.80
C MET A 213 4.88 31.82 40.48
N ARG A 214 5.68 30.87 39.96
CA ARG A 214 6.12 29.63 40.66
C ARG A 214 5.06 28.52 40.55
N GLY A 215 5.36 27.25 40.30
CA GLY A 215 6.59 26.47 40.32
C GLY A 215 6.44 25.23 39.41
N GLN A 216 7.57 24.63 39.02
CA GLN A 216 8.08 23.37 39.59
C GLN A 216 7.23 22.15 39.18
N SER A 217 7.63 21.43 38.14
CA SER A 217 8.59 20.31 38.17
C SER A 217 8.08 19.10 38.95
N LEU A 218 8.04 17.93 38.30
CA LEU A 218 8.71 16.68 38.74
C LEU A 218 8.13 15.47 37.96
N SER A 219 8.86 15.03 36.94
CA SER A 219 9.20 13.60 36.76
C SER A 219 10.36 13.31 37.73
N PRO A 220 10.65 12.07 38.21
CA PRO A 220 10.81 10.89 37.33
C PRO A 220 10.60 9.48 37.98
N ARG A 221 10.79 8.46 37.14
CA ARG A 221 11.79 7.36 37.31
C ARG A 221 11.25 5.93 37.44
N ALA A 222 11.87 5.10 36.61
CA ALA A 222 11.80 3.65 36.51
C ALA A 222 12.69 2.89 37.52
N ALA A 223 12.31 1.64 37.80
CA ALA A 223 13.11 0.45 38.13
C ALA A 223 12.10 -0.66 38.53
N GLY A 224 12.21 -1.96 38.28
CA GLY A 224 13.28 -2.82 37.80
C GLY A 224 13.12 -4.21 38.46
N ASN A 225 13.05 -5.27 37.64
CA ASN A 225 13.40 -6.69 37.87
C ASN A 225 12.77 -7.55 38.99
N THR A 226 12.47 -8.82 38.65
CA THR A 226 12.95 -10.03 39.38
C THR A 226 12.84 -11.31 38.52
N LEU A 227 13.93 -12.09 38.48
CA LEU A 227 14.08 -13.45 37.91
C LEU A 227 13.64 -14.57 38.87
N LYS A 228 13.13 -15.70 38.33
CA LYS A 228 13.40 -17.13 38.71
C LYS A 228 12.51 -18.02 37.84
N GLY A 229 12.87 -19.20 37.33
CA GLY A 229 14.02 -20.07 37.54
C GLY A 229 14.01 -21.21 36.51
N ARG A 230 15.16 -21.89 36.40
CA ARG A 230 15.45 -23.05 35.53
C ARG A 230 14.85 -24.34 36.09
N SER A 231 14.49 -25.28 35.22
CA SER A 231 14.77 -26.71 35.44
C SER A 231 14.96 -27.47 34.12
N ARG A 232 15.87 -28.45 34.14
CA ARG A 232 16.46 -29.20 33.01
C ARG A 232 15.85 -30.60 32.86
N MET A 233 16.11 -31.20 31.69
CA MET A 233 16.23 -32.64 31.36
C MET A 233 14.89 -33.41 31.21
N ARG A 234 14.75 -34.40 30.32
CA ARG A 234 15.74 -35.30 29.70
C ARG A 234 15.18 -35.92 28.41
N LEU A 235 16.07 -36.24 27.47
CA LEU A 235 15.84 -37.10 26.31
C LEU A 235 15.62 -38.57 26.75
N SER A 236 14.76 -39.27 26.01
CA SER A 236 14.81 -40.71 25.74
C SER A 236 14.25 -40.95 24.34
#